data_AF-W2TJL0-F1
#
_entry.id   AF-W2TJL0-F1
#
_cell.length_a   1.000
_cell.length_b   1.000
_cell.length_c   1.000
_cell.angle_alpha   90.00
_cell.angle_beta   90.00
_cell.angle_gamma   90.00
#
_symmetry.space_group_name_H-M   'P 1'
#
loop_
_entity.id
_entity.type
_entity.pdbx_description
1 polymer ?
#
loop_
_entity_poly.entity_id
_entity_poly.type
_entity_poly.pdbx_seq_one_letter_code
_entity_poly.pdbx_strand_id
1 'polypeptide(L)'
;MGIDPVFQLCAAVDLVQFIIRLGSDCSPESGASSLDHSVFDRSKYSLPKLRHFRFVTIGLVVKVLSNRKLYEKLGPLDDKLLYQSMLPIGKRMMTASVDLAEFVEKESATAEQGNELQTVRYWVAFSSRAETVSEKLRHFMPGGVAATIINDILEDNAADLRMREKALQLANLKLIHDGFFYSESGINEEHLIRMAVVLNKWLVKEKSDREKITLCQNAAFTLKLVAKRLPCQTDSTTLAETMCKCTNLVAEYQSLDEYMVGNVLLLAGELIRFICVLIRYAYSGSFLDLLHPSLNCSTITQHIVSIYSWSLIRAAVSRNKMLL
;
A
#
# COMPACT_ATOMS: atom_id res chain seq x y z
N MET A 1 5.63 21.42 29.18
CA MET A 1 6.21 20.16 28.67
C MET A 1 5.12 19.43 27.91
N GLY A 2 5.20 19.33 26.58
CA GLY A 2 4.19 18.61 25.80
C GLY A 2 4.43 17.10 25.86
N ILE A 3 3.36 16.30 25.72
CA ILE A 3 3.49 14.84 25.59
C ILE A 3 4.34 14.52 24.35
N ASP A 4 5.21 13.53 24.48
CA ASP A 4 6.03 12.99 23.40
C ASP A 4 5.15 12.57 22.19
N PRO A 5 5.52 12.93 20.95
CA PRO A 5 4.70 12.64 19.77
C PRO A 5 4.64 11.14 19.45
N VAL A 6 5.73 10.41 19.65
CA VAL A 6 5.82 8.97 19.45
C VAL A 6 4.95 8.24 20.46
N PHE A 7 4.96 8.68 21.72
CA PHE A 7 4.08 8.14 22.77
C PHE A 7 2.58 8.37 22.45
N GLN A 8 2.21 9.54 21.92
CA GLN A 8 0.83 9.80 21.48
C GLN A 8 0.38 8.85 20.37
N LEU A 9 1.29 8.51 19.45
CA LEU A 9 1.03 7.54 18.39
C LEU A 9 0.89 6.12 18.96
N CYS A 10 1.75 5.71 19.89
CA CYS A 10 1.59 4.45 20.62
C CYS A 10 0.21 4.36 21.27
N ALA A 11 -0.18 5.38 22.04
CA ALA A 11 -1.46 5.40 22.74
C ALA A 11 -2.64 5.33 21.76
N ALA A 12 -2.55 5.98 20.60
CA ALA A 12 -3.57 5.89 19.55
C ALA A 12 -3.69 4.44 19.02
N VAL A 13 -2.58 3.76 18.78
CA VAL A 13 -2.55 2.35 18.37
C VAL A 13 -3.10 1.44 19.47
N ASP A 14 -2.73 1.68 20.73
CA ASP A 14 -3.23 0.91 21.88
C ASP A 14 -4.75 1.00 22.00
N LEU A 15 -5.32 2.19 21.77
CA LEU A 15 -6.77 2.39 21.75
C LEU A 15 -7.44 1.65 20.60
N VAL A 16 -6.85 1.61 19.40
CA VAL A 16 -7.38 0.81 18.28
C VAL A 16 -7.39 -0.68 18.63
N GLN A 17 -6.25 -1.19 19.12
CA GLN A 17 -6.14 -2.60 19.50
C GLN A 17 -7.09 -2.96 20.65
N PHE A 18 -7.28 -2.05 21.61
CA PHE A 18 -8.26 -2.22 22.67
C PHE A 18 -9.69 -2.32 22.12
N ILE A 19 -10.06 -1.47 21.16
CA ILE A 19 -11.38 -1.49 20.54
C ILE A 19 -11.67 -2.81 19.84
N ILE A 20 -10.68 -3.40 19.18
CA ILE A 20 -10.76 -4.72 18.57
C ILE A 20 -10.95 -5.79 19.65
N ARG A 21 -10.12 -5.78 20.71
CA ARG A 21 -10.23 -6.72 21.84
C ARG A 21 -11.55 -6.62 22.60
N LEU A 22 -12.24 -5.49 22.58
CA LEU A 22 -13.60 -5.37 23.14
C LEU A 22 -14.61 -6.27 22.41
N GLY A 23 -14.28 -6.80 21.24
CA GLY A 23 -14.97 -7.91 20.56
C GLY A 23 -16.14 -7.50 19.66
N SER A 24 -17.00 -8.45 19.30
CA SER A 24 -18.14 -8.21 18.39
C SER A 24 -19.34 -7.60 19.12
N ASP A 25 -20.49 -7.45 18.49
CA ASP A 25 -21.76 -7.19 19.22
C ASP A 25 -22.31 -8.46 19.89
N CYS A 26 -22.05 -9.63 19.31
CA CYS A 26 -22.67 -10.91 19.67
C CYS A 26 -21.84 -11.75 20.66
N SER A 27 -20.54 -11.49 20.81
CA SER A 27 -19.65 -12.22 21.70
C SER A 27 -18.50 -11.35 22.23
N PRO A 28 -18.13 -11.44 23.52
CA PRO A 28 -16.81 -10.99 23.94
C PRO A 28 -15.76 -11.84 23.22
N GLU A 29 -14.74 -11.21 22.61
CA GLU A 29 -13.59 -11.99 22.15
C GLU A 29 -12.82 -12.51 23.38
N SER A 30 -12.37 -13.76 23.34
CA SER A 30 -11.85 -14.52 24.49
C SER A 30 -10.52 -14.02 25.10
N GLY A 31 -10.12 -12.78 24.82
CA GLY A 31 -8.81 -12.21 25.18
C GLY A 31 -8.85 -10.95 26.05
N ALA A 32 -9.98 -10.59 26.67
CA ALA A 32 -10.06 -9.40 27.51
C ALA A 32 -9.16 -9.53 28.76
N SER A 33 -8.15 -8.69 28.86
CA SER A 33 -7.24 -8.64 30.01
C SER A 33 -7.91 -7.99 31.22
N SER A 34 -7.35 -8.19 32.42
CA SER A 34 -7.80 -7.48 33.64
C SER A 34 -7.77 -5.96 33.48
N LEU A 35 -6.82 -5.45 32.69
CA LEU A 35 -6.73 -4.03 32.32
C LEU A 35 -7.90 -3.60 31.43
N ASP A 36 -8.26 -4.41 30.43
CA ASP A 36 -9.38 -4.09 29.53
C ASP A 36 -10.71 -3.96 30.31
N HIS A 37 -10.92 -4.84 31.30
CA HIS A 37 -12.07 -4.77 32.22
C HIS A 37 -12.08 -3.51 33.09
N SER A 38 -10.91 -2.97 33.45
CA SER A 38 -10.80 -1.72 34.21
C SER A 38 -11.18 -0.49 33.38
N VAL A 39 -10.95 -0.54 32.06
CA VAL A 39 -11.29 0.55 31.14
C VAL A 39 -12.75 0.47 30.70
N PHE A 40 -13.23 -0.71 30.29
CA PHE A 40 -14.62 -0.93 29.93
C PHE A 40 -15.06 -2.36 30.24
N ASP A 41 -15.91 -2.50 31.27
CA ASP A 41 -16.47 -3.79 31.65
C ASP A 41 -17.73 -4.12 30.86
N ARG A 42 -17.58 -4.97 29.84
CA ARG A 42 -18.70 -5.39 28.98
C ARG A 42 -19.85 -6.05 29.75
N SER A 43 -19.59 -6.69 30.89
CA SER A 43 -20.65 -7.33 31.70
C SER A 43 -21.57 -6.32 32.37
N LYS A 44 -21.11 -5.08 32.57
CA LYS A 44 -21.84 -4.02 33.29
C LYS A 44 -22.64 -3.08 32.39
N TYR A 45 -22.36 -3.07 31.08
CA TYR A 45 -22.90 -2.08 30.15
C TYR A 45 -23.72 -2.73 29.03
N SER A 46 -24.79 -2.05 28.63
CA SER A 46 -25.64 -2.47 27.52
C SER A 46 -24.95 -2.32 26.17
N LEU A 47 -25.44 -3.05 25.17
CA LEU A 47 -24.93 -2.98 23.80
C LEU A 47 -24.89 -1.55 23.21
N PRO A 48 -25.93 -0.70 23.37
CA PRO A 48 -25.84 0.69 22.93
C PRO A 48 -24.71 1.49 23.59
N LYS A 49 -24.43 1.25 24.88
CA LYS A 49 -23.30 1.90 25.58
C LYS A 49 -21.96 1.41 25.05
N LEU A 50 -21.82 0.12 24.76
CA LEU A 50 -20.62 -0.44 24.13
C LEU A 50 -20.37 0.18 22.75
N ARG A 51 -21.41 0.20 21.89
CA ARG A 51 -21.33 0.83 20.56
C ARG A 51 -20.94 2.30 20.63
N HIS A 52 -21.57 3.04 21.54
CA HIS A 52 -21.26 4.45 21.79
C HIS A 52 -19.80 4.62 22.24
N PHE A 53 -19.36 3.84 23.22
CA PHE A 53 -17.99 3.87 23.72
C PHE A 53 -16.98 3.60 22.61
N ARG A 54 -17.21 2.57 21.77
CA ARG A 54 -16.33 2.29 20.63
C ARG A 54 -16.25 3.46 19.67
N PHE A 55 -17.41 4.00 19.30
CA PHE A 55 -17.52 5.09 18.34
C PHE A 55 -16.83 6.37 18.84
N VAL A 56 -16.99 6.71 20.12
CA VAL A 56 -16.33 7.85 20.76
C VAL A 56 -14.82 7.63 20.83
N THR A 57 -14.36 6.43 21.22
CA THR A 57 -12.94 6.12 21.34
C THR A 57 -12.22 6.18 19.99
N ILE A 58 -12.78 5.56 18.95
CA ILE A 58 -12.24 5.70 17.58
C ILE A 58 -12.30 7.16 17.13
N GLY A 59 -13.35 7.91 17.48
CA GLY A 59 -13.40 9.35 17.21
C GLY A 59 -12.29 10.15 17.90
N LEU A 60 -11.91 9.78 19.12
CA LEU A 60 -10.76 10.35 19.82
C LEU A 60 -9.46 10.03 19.10
N VAL A 61 -9.27 8.78 18.65
CA VAL A 61 -8.11 8.36 17.84
C VAL A 61 -8.00 9.22 16.58
N VAL A 62 -9.10 9.40 15.84
CA VAL A 62 -9.13 10.28 14.66
C VAL A 62 -8.70 11.70 15.01
N LYS A 63 -9.18 12.26 16.13
CA LYS A 63 -8.83 13.62 16.57
C LYS A 63 -7.34 13.75 16.91
N VAL A 64 -6.75 12.75 17.59
CA VAL A 64 -5.32 12.70 17.90
C VAL A 64 -4.50 12.64 16.61
N LEU A 65 -4.85 11.71 15.71
CA LEU A 65 -4.14 11.51 14.44
C LEU A 65 -4.34 12.67 13.44
N SER A 66 -5.39 13.48 13.61
CA SER A 66 -5.62 14.69 12.81
C SER A 66 -4.99 15.94 13.42
N ASN A 67 -4.34 15.83 14.58
CA ASN A 67 -3.73 16.97 15.25
C ASN A 67 -2.47 17.43 14.50
N ARG A 68 -2.57 18.58 13.82
CA ARG A 68 -1.44 19.20 13.11
C ARG A 68 -0.20 19.39 13.99
N LYS A 69 -0.38 19.69 15.29
CA LYS A 69 0.74 19.85 16.24
C LYS A 69 1.52 18.56 16.47
N LEU A 70 0.91 17.40 16.22
CA LEU A 70 1.60 16.11 16.29
C LEU A 70 2.63 16.00 15.16
N TYR A 71 2.23 16.39 13.95
CA TYR A 71 3.12 16.43 12.79
C TYR A 71 4.24 17.46 12.95
N GLU A 72 3.91 18.66 13.42
CA GLU A 72 4.89 19.73 13.67
C GLU A 72 5.95 19.36 14.71
N LYS A 73 5.65 18.41 15.61
CA LYS A 73 6.61 17.89 16.59
C LYS A 73 7.46 16.73 16.08
N LEU A 74 6.97 16.00 15.08
CA LEU A 74 7.72 14.90 14.46
C LEU A 74 8.74 15.42 13.46
N GLY A 75 8.40 16.46 12.70
CA GLY A 75 9.26 17.03 11.65
C GLY A 75 10.66 17.48 12.09
N PRO A 76 10.85 18.10 13.28
CA PRO A 76 12.17 18.53 13.74
C PRO A 76 13.06 17.42 14.31
N LEU A 77 12.56 16.18 14.40
CA LEU A 77 13.34 15.07 14.94
C LEU A 77 14.41 14.64 13.92
N ASP A 78 15.61 14.30 14.41
CA ASP A 78 16.66 13.71 13.58
C ASP A 78 16.16 12.43 12.89
N ASP A 79 16.41 12.31 11.59
CA ASP A 79 15.87 11.23 10.76
C ASP A 79 16.25 9.84 11.27
N LYS A 80 17.47 9.68 11.79
CA LYS A 80 17.94 8.39 12.32
C LYS A 80 17.23 8.03 13.62
N LEU A 81 17.12 8.99 14.55
CA LEU A 81 16.38 8.80 15.81
C LEU A 81 14.89 8.57 15.55
N LEU A 82 14.30 9.32 14.63
CA LEU A 82 12.92 9.17 14.21
C LEU A 82 12.68 7.78 13.61
N TYR A 83 13.56 7.33 12.71
CA TYR A 83 13.48 6.00 12.12
C TYR A 83 13.53 4.90 13.20
N GLN A 84 14.49 4.97 14.12
CA GLN A 84 14.63 3.99 15.22
C GLN A 84 13.40 3.95 16.13
N SER A 85 12.83 5.12 16.44
CA SER A 85 11.66 5.24 17.32
C SER A 85 10.37 4.81 16.62
N MET A 86 10.22 5.14 15.34
CA MET A 86 9.01 4.89 14.56
C MET A 86 8.95 3.49 13.97
N LEU A 87 10.07 2.79 13.78
CA LEU A 87 10.04 1.47 13.14
C LEU A 87 9.21 0.43 13.93
N PRO A 88 9.40 0.24 15.26
CA PRO A 88 8.57 -0.68 16.04
C PRO A 88 7.09 -0.30 16.01
N ILE A 89 6.79 1.00 16.08
CA ILE A 89 5.42 1.51 16.14
C ILE A 89 4.77 1.43 14.78
N GLY A 90 5.49 1.71 13.70
CA GLY A 90 5.02 1.58 12.32
C GLY A 90 4.58 0.14 12.01
N LYS A 91 5.33 -0.87 12.48
CA LYS A 91 4.90 -2.28 12.38
C LYS A 91 3.57 -2.49 13.09
N ARG A 92 3.43 -1.98 14.32
CA ARG A 92 2.17 -2.06 15.08
C ARG A 92 1.02 -1.28 14.44
N MET A 93 1.29 -0.11 13.85
CA MET A 93 0.30 0.69 13.11
C MET A 93 -0.22 -0.07 11.90
N MET A 94 0.68 -0.75 11.19
CA MET A 94 0.35 -1.56 10.03
C MET A 94 -0.56 -2.73 10.42
N THR A 95 -0.15 -3.51 11.43
CA THR A 95 -0.96 -4.61 11.96
C THR A 95 -2.31 -4.12 12.47
N ALA A 96 -2.35 -3.06 13.30
CA ALA A 96 -3.59 -2.51 13.81
C ALA A 96 -4.53 -1.98 12.70
N SER A 97 -3.99 -1.48 11.58
CA SER A 97 -4.79 -1.08 10.42
C SER A 97 -5.44 -2.26 9.71
N VAL A 98 -4.74 -3.40 9.60
CA VAL A 98 -5.28 -4.65 9.04
C VAL A 98 -6.31 -5.24 9.97
N ASP A 99 -5.97 -5.43 11.25
CA ASP A 99 -6.87 -6.02 12.24
C ASP A 99 -8.16 -5.21 12.37
N LEU A 100 -8.08 -3.88 12.34
CA LEU A 100 -9.25 -3.01 12.40
C LEU A 100 -10.14 -3.16 11.16
N ALA A 101 -9.54 -3.27 9.98
CA ALA A 101 -10.29 -3.48 8.74
C ALA A 101 -11.02 -4.83 8.75
N GLU A 102 -10.33 -5.89 9.16
CA GLU A 102 -10.93 -7.23 9.27
C GLU A 102 -12.05 -7.27 10.31
N PHE A 103 -11.82 -6.68 11.48
CA PHE A 103 -12.84 -6.57 12.52
C PHE A 103 -14.10 -5.89 11.99
N VAL A 104 -13.95 -4.74 11.33
CA VAL A 104 -15.09 -4.00 10.78
C VAL A 104 -15.79 -4.75 9.65
N GLU A 105 -15.05 -5.38 8.74
CA GLU A 105 -15.61 -6.14 7.62
C GLU A 105 -16.46 -7.31 8.14
N LYS A 106 -15.92 -8.08 9.09
CA LYS A 106 -16.61 -9.20 9.73
C LYS A 106 -17.89 -8.76 10.45
N GLU A 107 -17.82 -7.69 11.23
CA GLU A 107 -18.98 -7.21 11.99
C GLU A 107 -20.04 -6.56 11.07
N SER A 108 -19.61 -5.88 10.01
CA SER A 108 -20.53 -5.31 9.02
C SER A 108 -21.29 -6.39 8.26
N ALA A 109 -20.60 -7.46 7.83
CA ALA A 109 -21.24 -8.60 7.18
C ALA A 109 -22.25 -9.30 8.13
N THR A 110 -21.89 -9.45 9.41
CA THR A 110 -22.79 -10.02 10.42
C THR A 110 -24.02 -9.14 10.64
N ALA A 111 -23.84 -7.81 10.67
CA ALA A 111 -24.92 -6.84 10.83
C ALA A 111 -25.91 -6.87 9.66
N GLU A 112 -25.42 -7.00 8.43
CA GLU A 112 -26.24 -7.12 7.23
C GLU A 112 -27.09 -8.39 7.23
N GLN A 113 -26.54 -9.52 7.69
CA GLN A 113 -27.29 -10.77 7.83
C GLN A 113 -28.40 -10.70 8.90
N GLY A 114 -28.16 -9.93 9.97
CA GLY A 114 -29.12 -9.74 11.06
C GLY A 114 -30.35 -8.89 10.68
N ASN A 115 -30.33 -8.19 9.54
CA ASN A 115 -31.43 -7.35 9.02
C ASN A 115 -31.95 -6.25 9.97
N GLU A 116 -31.21 -5.89 11.02
CA GLU A 116 -31.58 -4.79 11.92
C GLU A 116 -30.98 -3.46 11.42
N LEU A 117 -31.84 -2.60 10.88
CA LEU A 117 -31.42 -1.34 10.24
C LEU A 117 -30.54 -0.44 11.11
N GLN A 118 -30.79 -0.36 12.42
CA GLN A 118 -30.00 0.47 13.33
C GLN A 118 -28.59 -0.10 13.54
N THR A 119 -28.47 -1.41 13.57
CA THR A 119 -27.18 -2.12 13.68
C THR A 119 -26.36 -1.93 12.41
N VAL A 120 -26.97 -2.08 11.24
CA VAL A 120 -26.32 -1.80 9.94
C VAL A 120 -25.83 -0.34 9.87
N ARG A 121 -26.69 0.63 10.22
CA ARG A 121 -26.31 2.06 10.22
C ARG A 121 -25.14 2.37 11.14
N TYR A 122 -25.10 1.75 12.32
CA TYR A 122 -23.98 1.89 13.25
C TYR A 122 -22.67 1.40 12.62
N TRP A 123 -22.65 0.18 12.07
CA TRP A 123 -21.44 -0.41 11.50
C TRP A 123 -20.96 0.32 10.25
N VAL A 124 -21.86 0.85 9.42
CA VAL A 124 -21.50 1.76 8.32
C VAL A 124 -20.80 3.02 8.82
N ALA A 125 -21.36 3.68 9.85
CA ALA A 125 -20.76 4.88 10.43
C ALA A 125 -19.42 4.60 11.12
N PHE A 126 -19.32 3.45 11.80
CA PHE A 126 -18.08 3.01 12.45
C PHE A 126 -17.00 2.67 11.42
N SER A 127 -17.36 1.98 10.33
CA SER A 127 -16.47 1.61 9.23
C SER A 127 -15.82 2.84 8.58
N SER A 128 -16.62 3.88 8.32
CA SER A 128 -16.10 5.15 7.78
C SER A 128 -15.03 5.78 8.68
N ARG A 129 -15.22 5.75 10.01
CA ARG A 129 -14.20 6.23 10.96
C ARG A 129 -12.99 5.31 11.02
N ALA A 130 -13.19 4.00 10.97
CA ALA A 130 -12.12 3.02 10.96
C ALA A 130 -11.20 3.19 9.73
N GLU A 131 -11.77 3.41 8.54
CA GLU A 131 -10.98 3.71 7.35
C GLU A 131 -10.20 5.02 7.50
N THR A 132 -10.81 6.05 8.10
CA THR A 132 -10.10 7.31 8.41
C THR A 132 -8.91 7.08 9.34
N VAL A 133 -9.06 6.25 10.39
CA VAL A 133 -7.96 5.88 11.28
C VAL A 133 -6.87 5.15 10.51
N SER A 134 -7.22 4.11 9.76
CA SER A 134 -6.31 3.32 8.93
C SER A 134 -5.52 4.19 7.95
N GLU A 135 -6.19 5.12 7.27
CA GLU A 135 -5.55 6.09 6.40
C GLU A 135 -4.57 6.98 7.16
N LYS A 136 -4.95 7.55 8.31
CA LYS A 136 -4.06 8.42 9.09
C LYS A 136 -2.85 7.67 9.64
N LEU A 137 -3.01 6.44 10.12
CA LEU A 137 -1.90 5.60 10.57
C LEU A 137 -0.87 5.41 9.44
N ARG A 138 -1.34 5.14 8.22
CA ARG A 138 -0.47 5.06 7.02
C ARG A 138 0.27 6.38 6.73
N HIS A 139 -0.39 7.51 6.91
CA HIS A 139 0.21 8.82 6.69
C HIS A 139 1.34 9.16 7.68
N PHE A 140 1.22 8.77 8.95
CA PHE A 140 2.23 9.05 9.98
C PHE A 140 3.57 8.33 9.79
N MET A 141 3.60 7.23 9.04
CA MET A 141 4.84 6.48 8.85
C MET A 141 5.84 7.26 7.97
N PRO A 142 7.07 7.54 8.44
CA PRO A 142 8.12 8.11 7.60
C PRO A 142 8.43 7.25 6.38
N GLY A 143 8.92 7.83 5.28
CA GLY A 143 9.18 7.13 4.01
C GLY A 143 10.07 5.89 4.18
N GLY A 144 11.24 6.04 4.81
CA GLY A 144 12.16 4.92 5.07
C GLY A 144 11.58 3.84 5.99
N VAL A 145 10.83 4.23 7.02
CA VAL A 145 10.13 3.30 7.92
C VAL A 145 9.07 2.50 7.15
N ALA A 146 8.23 3.19 6.38
CA ALA A 146 7.22 2.56 5.54
C ALA A 146 7.87 1.59 4.55
N ALA A 147 8.92 2.01 3.85
CA ALA A 147 9.61 1.16 2.88
C ALA A 147 10.22 -0.09 3.50
N THR A 148 10.82 0.03 4.70
CA THR A 148 11.35 -1.12 5.44
C THR A 148 10.23 -2.11 5.77
N ILE A 149 9.10 -1.62 6.31
CA ILE A 149 7.95 -2.46 6.66
C ILE A 149 7.35 -3.14 5.43
N ILE A 150 7.20 -2.40 4.33
CA ILE A 150 6.69 -2.93 3.06
C ILE A 150 7.59 -4.07 2.56
N ASN A 151 8.90 -3.84 2.53
CA ASN A 151 9.85 -4.86 2.07
C ASN A 151 9.81 -6.10 2.96
N ASP A 152 9.79 -5.94 4.29
CA ASP A 152 9.69 -7.05 5.24
C ASP A 152 8.41 -7.89 4.99
N ILE A 153 7.25 -7.24 4.83
CA ILE A 153 5.95 -7.92 4.60
C ILE A 153 5.91 -8.65 3.25
N LEU A 154 6.40 -8.00 2.19
CA LEU A 154 6.36 -8.55 0.84
C LEU A 154 7.40 -9.66 0.63
N GLU A 155 8.45 -9.71 1.45
CA GLU A 155 9.48 -10.73 1.44
C GLU A 155 9.16 -11.91 2.36
N ASP A 156 8.38 -11.68 3.42
CA ASP A 156 7.95 -12.74 4.33
C ASP A 156 6.94 -13.68 3.66
N ASN A 157 7.30 -14.96 3.59
CA ASN A 157 6.43 -16.02 3.07
C ASN A 157 5.24 -16.31 4.00
N ALA A 158 5.38 -16.06 5.30
CA ALA A 158 4.34 -16.31 6.30
C ALA A 158 3.29 -15.19 6.36
N ALA A 159 3.56 -14.01 5.78
CA ALA A 159 2.58 -12.94 5.70
C ALA A 159 1.33 -13.39 4.93
N ASP A 160 0.15 -13.00 5.42
CA ASP A 160 -1.09 -13.24 4.70
C ASP A 160 -1.25 -12.27 3.51
N LEU A 161 -2.20 -12.57 2.62
CA LEU A 161 -2.42 -11.79 1.39
C LEU A 161 -2.98 -10.38 1.67
N ARG A 162 -3.74 -10.19 2.74
CA ARG A 162 -4.33 -8.90 3.11
C ARG A 162 -3.27 -7.93 3.62
N MET A 163 -2.34 -8.42 4.44
CA MET A 163 -1.18 -7.68 4.92
C MET A 163 -0.32 -7.23 3.74
N ARG A 164 -0.11 -8.09 2.73
CA ARG A 164 0.57 -7.72 1.49
C ARG A 164 -0.21 -6.68 0.69
N GLU A 165 -1.52 -6.82 0.56
CA GLU A 165 -2.36 -5.83 -0.13
C GLU A 165 -2.29 -4.45 0.55
N LYS A 166 -2.45 -4.39 1.87
CA LYS A 166 -2.31 -3.14 2.61
C LYS A 166 -0.89 -2.58 2.51
N ALA A 167 0.14 -3.42 2.47
CA ALA A 167 1.53 -2.96 2.28
C ALA A 167 1.70 -2.31 0.90
N LEU A 168 1.11 -2.87 -0.15
CA LEU A 168 1.10 -2.27 -1.49
C LEU A 168 0.28 -0.97 -1.53
N GLN A 169 -0.85 -0.90 -0.81
CA GLN A 169 -1.61 0.35 -0.67
C GLN A 169 -0.78 1.44 0.03
N LEU A 170 -0.04 1.09 1.09
CA LEU A 170 0.90 1.99 1.75
C LEU A 170 2.03 2.42 0.81
N ALA A 171 2.60 1.48 0.05
CA ALA A 171 3.63 1.77 -0.94
C ALA A 171 3.12 2.78 -1.95
N ASN A 172 1.94 2.55 -2.54
CA ASN A 172 1.33 3.46 -3.51
C ASN A 172 1.03 4.83 -2.89
N LEU A 173 0.55 4.89 -1.65
CA LEU A 173 0.32 6.15 -0.95
C LEU A 173 1.61 6.96 -0.84
N LYS A 174 2.71 6.34 -0.39
CA LYS A 174 4.02 7.01 -0.28
C LYS A 174 4.60 7.35 -1.65
N LEU A 175 4.41 6.48 -2.64
CA LEU A 175 4.89 6.61 -4.01
C LEU A 175 4.07 7.57 -4.90
N ILE A 176 2.88 7.98 -4.46
CA ILE A 176 2.08 9.02 -5.12
C ILE A 176 2.28 10.38 -4.42
N HIS A 177 2.25 10.41 -3.09
CA HIS A 177 2.20 11.64 -2.31
C HIS A 177 3.55 12.09 -1.70
N ASP A 178 4.69 11.86 -2.36
CA ASP A 178 5.95 12.42 -1.81
C ASP A 178 5.86 13.93 -1.76
N GLY A 179 6.12 14.49 -0.57
CA GLY A 179 6.24 15.93 -0.36
C GLY A 179 5.44 16.50 0.83
N PHE A 180 4.59 15.73 1.51
CA PHE A 180 3.77 16.32 2.58
C PHE A 180 4.53 16.60 3.89
N PHE A 181 5.64 15.91 4.15
CA PHE A 181 6.33 16.00 5.44
C PHE A 181 7.76 16.52 5.38
N TYR A 182 8.49 16.38 4.27
CA TYR A 182 9.92 16.68 4.24
C TYR A 182 10.43 17.07 2.85
N SER A 183 11.48 17.89 2.82
CA SER A 183 12.26 18.23 1.62
C SER A 183 13.20 17.09 1.18
N GLU A 184 13.53 16.13 2.06
CA GLU A 184 14.48 15.03 1.80
C GLU A 184 14.03 13.61 2.25
N SER A 185 12.86 13.43 2.87
CA SER A 185 12.42 12.13 3.43
C SER A 185 11.65 11.22 2.44
N GLY A 186 11.80 11.44 1.14
CA GLY A 186 11.28 10.49 0.17
C GLY A 186 11.77 9.07 0.49
N ILE A 187 11.13 8.06 -0.05
CA ILE A 187 11.74 6.73 0.00
C ILE A 187 13.09 6.84 -0.72
N ASN A 188 14.18 6.63 0.02
CA ASN A 188 15.52 6.77 -0.54
C ASN A 188 15.77 5.72 -1.64
N GLU A 189 16.81 5.95 -2.44
CA GLU A 189 17.14 5.10 -3.58
C GLU A 189 17.37 3.63 -3.17
N GLU A 190 18.11 3.38 -2.08
CA GLU A 190 18.38 2.02 -1.58
C GLU A 190 17.07 1.25 -1.28
N HIS A 191 16.12 1.91 -0.61
CA HIS A 191 14.82 1.35 -0.31
C HIS A 191 13.98 1.11 -1.57
N LEU A 192 14.04 2.00 -2.56
CA LEU A 192 13.36 1.84 -3.84
C LEU A 192 13.92 0.66 -4.64
N ILE A 193 15.25 0.50 -4.69
CA ILE A 193 15.90 -0.64 -5.35
C ILE A 193 15.48 -1.95 -4.67
N ARG A 194 15.55 -2.01 -3.34
CA ARG A 194 15.12 -3.21 -2.60
C ARG A 194 13.65 -3.52 -2.85
N MET A 195 12.79 -2.50 -2.88
CA MET A 195 11.37 -2.66 -3.19
C MET A 195 11.16 -3.21 -4.60
N ALA A 196 11.92 -2.74 -5.59
CA ALA A 196 11.87 -3.28 -6.94
C ALA A 196 12.25 -4.77 -7.00
N VAL A 197 13.32 -5.16 -6.28
CA VAL A 197 13.74 -6.58 -6.18
C VAL A 197 12.64 -7.45 -5.58
N VAL A 198 12.01 -7.01 -4.48
CA VAL A 198 10.96 -7.78 -3.82
C VAL A 198 9.70 -7.85 -4.70
N LEU A 199 9.27 -6.74 -5.29
CA LEU A 199 8.09 -6.69 -6.15
C LEU A 199 8.26 -7.53 -7.43
N ASN A 200 9.48 -7.63 -7.96
CA ASN A 200 9.79 -8.49 -9.10
C ASN A 200 9.44 -9.97 -8.83
N LYS A 201 9.44 -10.42 -7.57
CA LYS A 201 9.04 -11.79 -7.21
C LYS A 201 7.54 -12.03 -7.42
N TRP A 202 6.73 -10.97 -7.40
CA TRP A 202 5.27 -11.01 -7.50
C TRP A 202 4.74 -10.79 -8.92
N LEU A 203 5.61 -10.51 -9.90
CA LEU A 203 5.26 -10.47 -11.32
C LEU A 203 5.19 -11.89 -11.90
N VAL A 204 4.07 -12.58 -11.65
CA VAL A 204 3.86 -13.99 -12.00
C VAL A 204 2.69 -14.17 -12.97
N LYS A 205 2.80 -15.18 -13.86
CA LYS A 205 1.77 -15.60 -14.83
C LYS A 205 0.64 -16.38 -14.16
N GLU A 206 -0.07 -15.75 -13.23
CA GLU A 206 -1.22 -16.39 -12.58
C GLU A 206 -2.46 -16.36 -13.47
N LYS A 207 -3.22 -17.46 -13.50
CA LYS A 207 -4.41 -17.65 -14.37
C LYS A 207 -5.66 -18.06 -13.60
N SER A 208 -5.51 -18.63 -12.41
CA SER A 208 -6.61 -19.31 -11.72
C SER A 208 -6.93 -18.67 -10.38
N ASP A 209 -5.92 -18.23 -9.64
CA ASP A 209 -6.09 -17.66 -8.30
C ASP A 209 -6.33 -16.14 -8.38
N ARG A 210 -7.57 -15.72 -8.11
CA ARG A 210 -8.00 -14.31 -8.18
C ARG A 210 -7.19 -13.41 -7.24
N GLU A 211 -6.86 -13.88 -6.04
CA GLU A 211 -6.12 -13.06 -5.06
C GLU A 211 -4.68 -12.85 -5.51
N LYS A 212 -4.04 -13.88 -6.06
CA LYS A 212 -2.70 -13.78 -6.66
C LYS A 212 -2.68 -12.95 -7.94
N ILE A 213 -3.73 -12.99 -8.76
CA ILE A 213 -3.90 -12.09 -9.91
C ILE A 213 -3.93 -10.64 -9.42
N THR A 214 -4.75 -10.32 -8.41
CA THR A 214 -4.81 -8.97 -7.82
C THR A 214 -3.47 -8.56 -7.21
N LEU A 215 -2.74 -9.48 -6.58
CA LEU A 215 -1.41 -9.19 -6.04
C LEU A 215 -0.41 -8.84 -7.15
N CYS A 216 -0.42 -9.59 -8.26
CA CYS A 216 0.40 -9.30 -9.44
C CYS A 216 0.04 -7.94 -10.07
N GLN A 217 -1.27 -7.65 -10.21
CA GLN A 217 -1.77 -6.34 -10.66
C GLN A 217 -1.24 -5.20 -9.80
N ASN A 218 -1.35 -5.32 -8.47
CA ASN A 218 -0.91 -4.30 -7.54
C ASN A 218 0.62 -4.15 -7.54
N ALA A 219 1.35 -5.27 -7.58
CA ALA A 219 2.81 -5.25 -7.66
C ALA A 219 3.32 -4.56 -8.94
N ALA A 220 2.69 -4.83 -10.09
CA ALA A 220 3.02 -4.16 -11.35
C ALA A 220 2.76 -2.66 -11.29
N PHE A 221 1.63 -2.25 -10.71
CA PHE A 221 1.32 -0.83 -10.52
C PHE A 221 2.29 -0.14 -9.56
N THR A 222 2.63 -0.78 -8.43
CA THR A 222 3.60 -0.24 -7.47
C THR A 222 5.00 -0.15 -8.09
N LEU A 223 5.45 -1.17 -8.84
CA LEU A 223 6.73 -1.16 -9.58
C LEU A 223 6.81 -0.01 -10.58
N LYS A 224 5.70 0.33 -11.23
CA LYS A 224 5.66 1.48 -12.13
C LYS A 224 5.96 2.77 -11.37
N LEU A 225 5.38 2.95 -10.19
CA LEU A 225 5.64 4.12 -9.36
C LEU A 225 7.07 4.14 -8.82
N VAL A 226 7.64 2.98 -8.45
CA VAL A 226 9.05 2.85 -8.06
C VAL A 226 9.97 3.26 -9.22
N ALA A 227 9.76 2.70 -10.42
CA ALA A 227 10.54 3.00 -11.61
C ALA A 227 10.49 4.49 -11.98
N LYS A 228 9.34 5.15 -11.75
CA LYS A 228 9.18 6.59 -11.98
C LYS A 228 10.06 7.44 -11.05
N ARG A 229 10.40 6.95 -9.85
CA ARG A 229 11.14 7.69 -8.81
C ARG A 229 12.62 7.33 -8.70
N LEU A 230 13.06 6.23 -9.30
CA LEU A 230 14.49 5.89 -9.32
C LEU A 230 15.27 6.92 -10.16
N PRO A 231 16.44 7.39 -9.69
CA PRO A 231 17.27 8.30 -10.47
C PRO A 231 17.87 7.59 -11.69
N CYS A 232 18.17 8.36 -12.74
CA CYS A 232 18.76 7.86 -13.98
C CYS A 232 20.25 7.44 -13.85
N GLN A 233 20.79 7.32 -12.64
CA GLN A 233 22.19 6.96 -12.40
C GLN A 233 22.33 5.60 -11.71
N THR A 234 21.22 4.96 -11.35
CA THR A 234 21.17 3.70 -10.63
C THR A 234 21.57 2.51 -11.51
N ASP A 235 22.28 1.55 -10.92
CA ASP A 235 22.57 0.25 -11.55
C ASP A 235 21.28 -0.43 -12.05
N SER A 236 21.15 -0.48 -13.37
CA SER A 236 19.92 -0.78 -14.12
C SER A 236 19.53 -2.27 -14.14
N THR A 237 20.25 -3.14 -13.42
CA THR A 237 20.07 -4.60 -13.50
C THR A 237 18.70 -5.04 -13.02
N THR A 238 18.20 -4.45 -11.93
CA THR A 238 16.88 -4.78 -11.36
C THR A 238 15.74 -4.39 -12.31
N LEU A 239 15.84 -3.21 -12.94
CA LEU A 239 14.82 -2.73 -13.89
C LEU A 239 14.89 -3.48 -15.22
N ALA A 240 16.07 -3.91 -15.66
CA ALA A 240 16.22 -4.80 -16.80
C ALA A 240 15.56 -6.16 -16.55
N GLU A 241 15.70 -6.73 -15.34
CA GLU A 241 14.98 -7.93 -14.93
C GLU A 241 13.46 -7.69 -14.95
N THR A 242 12.99 -6.57 -14.41
CA THR A 242 11.57 -6.18 -14.46
C THR A 242 11.07 -6.13 -15.90
N MET A 243 11.82 -5.53 -16.81
CA MET A 243 11.46 -5.43 -18.22
C MET A 243 11.37 -6.82 -18.88
N CYS A 244 12.32 -7.72 -18.58
CA CYS A 244 12.27 -9.09 -19.05
C CYS A 244 10.99 -9.80 -18.56
N LYS A 245 10.65 -9.66 -17.27
CA LYS A 245 9.41 -10.21 -16.70
C LYS A 245 8.16 -9.65 -17.37
N CYS A 246 8.11 -8.34 -17.64
CA CYS A 246 7.03 -7.71 -18.41
C CYS A 246 6.88 -8.35 -19.79
N THR A 247 7.96 -8.49 -20.55
CA THR A 247 7.91 -9.10 -21.89
C THR A 247 7.43 -10.55 -21.86
N ASN A 248 7.88 -11.32 -20.87
CA ASN A 248 7.47 -12.72 -20.69
C ASN A 248 5.98 -12.84 -20.36
N LEU A 249 5.45 -11.98 -19.49
CA LEU A 249 4.02 -11.92 -19.15
C LEU A 249 3.18 -11.54 -20.37
N VAL A 250 3.59 -10.47 -21.06
CA VAL A 250 2.88 -9.93 -22.21
C VAL A 250 2.87 -10.90 -23.39
N ALA A 251 3.87 -11.77 -23.54
CA ALA A 251 3.88 -12.80 -24.58
C ALA A 251 2.67 -13.76 -24.49
N GLU A 252 2.09 -13.95 -23.29
CA GLU A 252 0.94 -14.83 -23.04
C GLU A 252 -0.36 -14.07 -22.75
N TYR A 253 -0.42 -12.77 -23.09
CA TYR A 253 -1.50 -11.86 -22.67
C TYR A 253 -2.92 -12.37 -22.95
N GLN A 254 -3.13 -13.15 -24.02
CA GLN A 254 -4.45 -13.67 -24.40
C GLN A 254 -5.02 -14.67 -23.37
N SER A 255 -4.16 -15.26 -22.56
CA SER A 255 -4.52 -16.27 -21.54
C SER A 255 -4.51 -15.73 -20.12
N LEU A 256 -4.26 -14.43 -19.95
CA LEU A 256 -4.09 -13.76 -18.67
C LEU A 256 -5.24 -12.76 -18.43
N ASP A 257 -5.43 -12.39 -17.17
CA ASP A 257 -6.39 -11.37 -16.79
C ASP A 257 -6.08 -10.01 -17.45
N GLU A 258 -7.11 -9.36 -18.01
CA GLU A 258 -6.96 -8.12 -18.79
C GLU A 258 -6.41 -6.96 -17.96
N TYR A 259 -6.81 -6.84 -16.69
CA TYR A 259 -6.35 -5.77 -15.80
C TYR A 259 -4.89 -6.00 -15.38
N MET A 260 -4.50 -7.26 -15.17
CA MET A 260 -3.10 -7.64 -14.91
C MET A 260 -2.22 -7.28 -16.10
N VAL A 261 -2.61 -7.67 -17.31
CA VAL A 261 -1.89 -7.31 -18.54
C VAL A 261 -1.83 -5.78 -18.69
N GLY A 262 -2.92 -5.08 -18.43
CA GLY A 262 -2.97 -3.61 -18.47
C GLY A 262 -1.93 -2.96 -17.55
N ASN A 263 -1.85 -3.38 -16.28
CA ASN A 263 -0.86 -2.84 -15.33
C ASN A 263 0.58 -3.20 -15.73
N VAL A 264 0.82 -4.42 -16.23
CA VAL A 264 2.14 -4.84 -16.73
C VAL A 264 2.57 -4.00 -17.95
N LEU A 265 1.65 -3.67 -18.86
CA LEU A 265 1.93 -2.80 -20.01
C LEU A 265 2.22 -1.35 -19.57
N LEU A 266 1.50 -0.84 -18.57
CA LEU A 266 1.78 0.48 -18.00
C LEU A 266 3.16 0.54 -17.34
N LEU A 267 3.57 -0.54 -16.65
CA LEU A 267 4.93 -0.69 -16.11
C LEU A 267 5.96 -0.73 -17.24
N ALA A 268 5.76 -1.57 -18.26
CA ALA A 268 6.67 -1.66 -19.40
C ALA A 268 6.86 -0.31 -20.12
N GLY A 269 5.76 0.44 -20.31
CA GLY A 269 5.82 1.79 -20.88
C GLY A 269 6.64 2.77 -20.04
N GLU A 270 6.54 2.71 -18.71
CA GLU A 270 7.33 3.54 -17.81
C GLU A 270 8.82 3.16 -17.84
N LEU A 271 9.15 1.86 -17.93
CA LEU A 271 10.52 1.37 -18.08
C LEU A 271 11.13 1.82 -19.42
N ILE A 272 10.38 1.78 -20.52
CA ILE A 272 10.84 2.34 -21.80
C ILE A 272 11.11 3.83 -21.67
N ARG A 273 10.19 4.59 -21.04
CA ARG A 273 10.39 6.02 -20.81
C ARG A 273 11.69 6.28 -20.06
N PHE A 274 11.97 5.49 -19.02
CA PHE A 274 13.20 5.57 -18.23
C PHE A 274 14.45 5.28 -19.10
N ILE A 275 14.45 4.20 -19.88
CA ILE A 275 15.55 3.84 -20.80
C ILE A 275 15.79 4.92 -21.87
N CYS A 276 14.73 5.49 -22.45
CA CYS A 276 14.84 6.56 -23.44
C CYS A 276 15.46 7.84 -22.85
N VAL A 277 15.17 8.15 -21.59
CA VAL A 277 15.78 9.28 -20.88
C VAL A 277 17.27 9.02 -20.62
N LEU A 278 17.63 7.81 -20.17
CA LEU A 278 19.02 7.39 -19.99
C LEU A 278 19.83 7.54 -21.28
N ILE A 279 19.29 7.04 -22.39
CA ILE A 279 19.89 7.17 -23.72
C ILE A 279 20.13 8.65 -24.04
N ARG A 280 19.12 9.51 -23.88
CA ARG A 280 19.26 10.94 -24.17
C ARG A 280 20.36 11.60 -23.32
N TYR A 281 20.50 11.24 -22.04
CA TYR A 281 21.58 11.71 -21.18
C TYR A 281 22.96 11.21 -21.66
N ALA A 282 23.09 9.93 -22.00
CA ALA A 282 24.32 9.32 -22.48
C ALA A 282 24.77 9.87 -23.86
N TYR A 283 23.86 10.33 -24.71
CA TYR A 283 24.21 11.01 -25.96
C TYR A 283 24.50 12.52 -25.78
N SER A 284 24.17 13.10 -24.62
CA SER A 284 24.45 14.51 -24.29
C SER A 284 25.73 14.73 -23.46
N GLY A 285 26.31 13.66 -22.92
CA GLY A 285 27.58 13.67 -22.19
C GLY A 285 28.43 12.46 -22.56
N SER A 286 29.75 12.61 -22.61
CA SER A 286 30.74 11.62 -23.07
C SER A 286 30.80 10.33 -22.24
N PHE A 287 29.75 9.50 -22.27
CA PHE A 287 29.66 8.24 -21.51
C PHE A 287 29.08 7.13 -22.39
N LEU A 288 29.83 6.78 -23.44
CA LEU A 288 29.44 5.79 -24.45
C LEU A 288 29.74 4.33 -24.05
N ASP A 289 30.43 4.09 -22.93
CA ASP A 289 31.03 2.78 -22.67
C ASP A 289 30.24 1.86 -21.71
N LEU A 290 29.04 2.26 -21.23
CA LEU A 290 28.32 1.48 -20.20
C LEU A 290 27.00 0.80 -20.62
N LEU A 291 26.60 0.88 -21.89
CA LEU A 291 25.43 0.14 -22.39
C LEU A 291 25.82 -1.29 -22.79
N HIS A 292 25.72 -2.20 -21.81
CA HIS A 292 25.91 -3.64 -22.00
C HIS A 292 24.89 -4.22 -23.03
N PRO A 293 25.22 -5.25 -23.82
CA PRO A 293 24.39 -5.77 -24.93
C PRO A 293 23.06 -6.45 -24.53
N SER A 294 22.68 -6.44 -23.25
CA SER A 294 21.53 -7.18 -22.73
C SER A 294 20.17 -6.50 -22.96
N LEU A 295 20.14 -5.25 -23.42
CA LEU A 295 18.91 -4.55 -23.81
C LEU A 295 18.72 -4.66 -25.33
N ASN A 296 18.15 -5.78 -25.78
CA ASN A 296 17.70 -5.94 -27.17
C ASN A 296 16.45 -5.04 -27.42
N CYS A 297 16.70 -3.73 -27.48
CA CYS A 297 15.69 -2.67 -27.52
C CYS A 297 14.84 -2.73 -28.80
N SER A 298 15.33 -3.37 -29.86
CA SER A 298 14.62 -3.55 -31.13
C SER A 298 13.41 -4.48 -30.99
N THR A 299 13.55 -5.62 -30.32
CA THR A 299 12.49 -6.62 -30.15
C THR A 299 11.42 -6.14 -29.15
N ILE A 300 11.83 -5.43 -28.10
CA ILE A 300 10.94 -4.84 -27.09
C ILE A 300 10.12 -3.71 -27.70
N THR A 301 10.75 -2.82 -28.46
CA THR A 301 10.04 -1.74 -29.15
C THR A 301 9.10 -2.31 -30.21
N GLN A 302 9.50 -3.35 -30.96
CA GLN A 302 8.62 -4.00 -31.94
C GLN A 302 7.40 -4.70 -31.31
N HIS A 303 7.56 -5.43 -30.20
CA HIS A 303 6.42 -6.06 -29.51
C HIS A 303 5.52 -5.03 -28.82
N ILE A 304 6.09 -4.00 -28.19
CA ILE A 304 5.30 -2.98 -27.49
C ILE A 304 4.62 -2.04 -28.49
N VAL A 305 5.27 -1.64 -29.58
CA VAL A 305 4.63 -0.90 -30.69
C VAL A 305 3.55 -1.75 -31.35
N SER A 306 3.75 -3.06 -31.52
CA SER A 306 2.71 -3.98 -32.01
C SER A 306 1.50 -4.03 -31.07
N ILE A 307 1.68 -4.03 -29.76
CA ILE A 307 0.58 -4.07 -28.79
C ILE A 307 -0.11 -2.70 -28.65
N TYR A 308 0.65 -1.60 -28.64
CA TYR A 308 0.08 -0.25 -28.62
C TYR A 308 -0.69 0.07 -29.91
N SER A 309 -0.20 -0.37 -31.08
CA SER A 309 -0.95 -0.24 -32.33
C SER A 309 -2.22 -1.06 -32.32
N TRP A 310 -2.23 -2.28 -31.76
CA TRP A 310 -3.45 -3.09 -31.64
C TRP A 310 -4.47 -2.57 -30.62
N SER A 311 -4.03 -2.00 -29.50
CA SER A 311 -4.93 -1.40 -28.49
C SER A 311 -5.57 -0.10 -28.97
N LEU A 312 -4.84 0.74 -29.71
CA LEU A 312 -5.38 1.90 -30.44
C LEU A 312 -6.35 1.49 -31.55
N ILE A 313 -6.06 0.42 -32.29
CA ILE A 313 -6.97 -0.13 -33.30
C ILE A 313 -8.24 -0.70 -32.65
N ARG A 314 -8.15 -1.42 -31.52
CA ARG A 314 -9.33 -1.90 -30.78
C ARG A 314 -10.17 -0.76 -30.20
N ALA A 315 -9.55 0.29 -29.66
CA ALA A 315 -10.26 1.47 -29.15
C ALA A 315 -10.93 2.29 -30.27
N ALA A 316 -10.32 2.33 -31.46
CA ALA A 316 -10.93 2.95 -32.65
C ALA A 316 -12.07 2.09 -33.22
N VAL A 317 -11.94 0.76 -33.21
CA VAL A 317 -12.98 -0.17 -33.68
C VAL A 317 -14.16 -0.27 -32.70
N SER A 318 -13.94 -0.11 -31.39
CA SER A 318 -15.05 -0.10 -30.42
C SER A 318 -15.84 1.21 -30.45
N ARG A 319 -15.22 2.35 -30.80
CA ARG A 319 -15.94 3.62 -31.00
C ARG A 319 -16.72 3.68 -32.32
N ASN A 320 -16.30 2.96 -33.36
CA ASN A 320 -17.02 2.89 -34.64
C ASN A 320 -18.18 1.89 -34.68
N LYS A 321 -18.37 1.05 -33.64
CA LYS A 321 -19.53 0.16 -33.51
C LYS A 321 -20.74 0.78 -32.80
N MET A 322 -20.70 2.08 -32.48
CA MET A 322 -21.84 2.84 -31.92
C MET A 322 -22.49 3.81 -32.93
N LEU A 323 -22.07 3.80 -34.20
CA LEU A 323 -22.60 4.69 -35.24
C LEU A 323 -23.02 3.98 -36.54
N LEU A 324 -23.27 2.67 -36.50
CA LEU A 324 -24.00 1.92 -37.53
C LEU A 324 -24.88 0.86 -36.86
#